data_AF-A0A9J5XD88-F1
#
_entry.id   AF-A0A9J5XD88-F1
#
_cell.length_a   1.000
_cell.length_b   1.000
_cell.length_c   1.000
_cell.angle_alpha   90.00
_cell.angle_beta   90.00
_cell.angle_gamma   90.00
#
_symmetry.space_group_name_H-M   'P 1'
#
loop_
_entity.id
_entity.type
_entity.pdbx_description
1 polymer ?
#
loop_
_entity_poly.entity_id
_entity_poly.type
_entity_poly.pdbx_seq_one_letter_code
_entity_poly.pdbx_strand_id
1 'polypeptide(L)'
;MGKIEGSVIQGHIGRETGDFYSYYFGDDVSCRRNRPNSNDEGNIESSFPLISFFNQNGRGSKERGKRGLTDMEMQSAVTHILLNCPKIQPYAT
;
A
#
# COMPACT_ATOMS: atom_id res chain seq x y z
N MET A 1 -26.64 -15.59 6.55
CA MET A 1 -26.91 -14.30 5.91
C MET A 1 -26.54 -13.06 6.77
N GLY A 2 -25.71 -13.15 7.82
CA GLY A 2 -25.47 -12.02 8.75
C GLY A 2 -24.04 -11.45 8.82
N LYS A 3 -23.09 -12.00 8.05
CA LYS A 3 -21.67 -11.58 8.11
C LYS A 3 -21.42 -10.17 7.54
N ILE A 4 -22.16 -9.81 6.49
CA ILE A 4 -21.96 -8.57 5.75
C ILE A 4 -22.53 -7.39 6.54
N GLU A 5 -23.74 -7.56 7.08
CA GLU A 5 -24.42 -6.56 7.92
C GLU A 5 -23.65 -6.29 9.23
N GLY A 6 -23.12 -7.34 9.88
CA GLY A 6 -22.27 -7.20 11.06
C GLY A 6 -21.01 -6.38 10.80
N SER A 7 -20.40 -6.53 9.62
CA SER A 7 -19.21 -5.76 9.25
C SER A 7 -19.50 -4.28 9.01
N VAL A 8 -20.67 -3.95 8.47
CA VAL A 8 -21.09 -2.55 8.25
C VAL A 8 -21.36 -1.86 9.58
N ILE A 9 -22.09 -2.52 10.48
CA ILE A 9 -22.41 -2.00 11.82
C ILE A 9 -21.12 -1.80 12.63
N GLN A 10 -20.19 -2.75 12.60
CA GLN A 10 -18.91 -2.64 13.31
C GLN A 10 -18.08 -1.44 12.80
N GLY A 11 -18.08 -1.21 11.49
CA GLY A 11 -17.40 -0.05 10.89
C GLY A 11 -18.05 1.28 11.30
N HIS A 12 -19.37 1.31 11.44
CA HIS A 12 -20.11 2.49 11.89
C HIS A 12 -19.81 2.83 13.36
N ILE A 13 -19.90 1.85 14.25
CA ILE A 13 -19.60 2.02 15.70
C ILE A 13 -18.16 2.50 15.90
N GLY A 14 -17.18 1.88 15.23
CA GLY A 14 -15.78 2.29 15.32
C GLY A 14 -15.54 3.73 14.84
N ARG A 15 -16.29 4.18 13.82
CA ARG A 15 -16.23 5.57 13.34
C ARG A 15 -16.75 6.56 14.36
N GLU A 16 -17.96 6.34 14.85
CA GLU A 16 -18.62 7.23 15.82
C GLU A 16 -17.83 7.31 17.12
N THR A 17 -17.31 6.18 17.58
CA THR A 17 -16.47 6.11 18.78
C THR A 17 -15.19 6.92 18.62
N GLY A 18 -14.52 6.81 17.47
CA GLY A 18 -13.32 7.60 17.18
C GLY A 18 -13.57 9.10 17.06
N ASP A 19 -14.75 9.49 16.55
CA ASP A 19 -15.16 10.90 16.47
C ASP A 19 -15.53 11.46 17.85
N PHE A 20 -16.28 10.70 18.65
CA PHE A 20 -16.64 11.07 20.02
C PHE A 20 -15.39 11.32 20.89
N TYR A 21 -14.43 10.40 20.86
CA TYR A 21 -13.18 10.55 21.60
C TYR A 21 -12.37 11.77 21.17
N SER A 22 -12.38 12.12 19.88
CA SER A 22 -11.65 13.30 19.39
C SER A 22 -12.17 14.64 19.92
N TYR A 23 -13.37 14.68 20.50
CA TYR A 23 -13.94 15.91 21.09
C TYR A 23 -13.49 16.13 22.53
N TYR A 24 -13.16 15.05 23.25
CA TYR A 24 -12.83 15.10 24.68
C TYR A 24 -11.35 14.86 24.98
N PHE A 25 -10.64 14.17 24.09
CA PHE A 25 -9.20 13.95 24.22
C PHE A 25 -8.42 14.92 23.34
N GLY A 26 -7.37 15.52 23.90
CA GLY A 26 -6.41 16.34 23.16
C GLY A 26 -5.49 15.50 22.27
N ASP A 27 -4.51 16.16 21.66
CA ASP A 27 -3.59 15.53 20.70
C ASP A 27 -2.71 14.42 21.32
N ASP A 28 -2.68 14.32 22.65
CA ASP A 28 -1.95 13.30 23.41
C ASP A 28 -2.52 11.89 23.26
N VAL A 29 -3.80 11.75 22.85
CA VAL A 29 -4.45 10.45 22.65
C VAL A 29 -4.72 10.25 21.16
N SER A 30 -4.23 9.14 20.60
CA SER A 30 -4.44 8.84 19.18
C SER A 30 -5.93 8.63 18.88
N CYS A 31 -6.58 9.67 18.35
CA CYS A 31 -7.97 9.69 17.94
C CYS A 31 -8.05 9.74 16.41
N ARG A 32 -9.21 9.40 15.83
CA ARG A 32 -9.39 9.41 14.36
C ARG A 32 -9.02 10.76 13.70
N ARG A 33 -9.08 11.86 14.47
CA ARG A 33 -8.72 13.21 14.05
C ARG A 33 -7.20 13.49 14.01
N ASN A 34 -6.42 12.96 14.95
CA ASN A 34 -4.96 13.18 15.00
C ASN A 34 -4.16 11.99 14.45
N ARG A 35 -4.82 10.84 14.23
CA ARG A 35 -4.15 9.65 13.72
C ARG A 35 -3.70 9.97 12.30
N PRO A 36 -2.39 9.88 12.00
CA PRO A 36 -1.92 10.05 10.63
C PRO A 36 -2.72 9.09 9.75
N ASN A 37 -3.14 9.61 8.59
CA ASN A 37 -3.89 8.80 7.64
C ASN A 37 -3.06 7.53 7.39
N SER A 38 -3.68 6.37 7.25
CA SER A 38 -2.91 5.13 6.97
C SER A 38 -2.16 5.20 5.63
N ASN A 39 -2.34 6.28 4.88
CA ASN A 39 -1.67 6.62 3.64
C ASN A 39 -0.50 7.62 3.82
N ASP A 40 -0.37 8.22 5.01
CA ASP A 40 0.73 9.11 5.43
C ASP A 40 1.81 8.32 6.21
N GLU A 41 1.97 7.03 5.91
CA GLU A 41 3.22 6.35 6.24
C GLU A 41 4.30 7.01 5.37
N GLY A 42 5.02 7.93 6.00
CA GLY A 42 6.04 8.75 5.38
C GLY A 42 6.91 7.92 4.45
N ASN A 43 7.20 8.51 3.29
CA ASN A 43 8.15 7.98 2.32
C ASN A 43 9.44 7.59 3.04
N ILE A 44 9.58 6.31 3.40
CA ILE A 44 10.84 5.76 3.88
C ILE A 44 11.76 5.85 2.68
N GLU A 45 12.63 6.86 2.66
CA GLU A 45 13.65 6.99 1.65
C GLU A 45 14.49 5.72 1.63
N SER A 46 14.27 4.91 0.58
CA SER A 46 15.07 3.74 0.29
C SER A 46 16.51 4.19 0.04
N SER A 47 17.42 3.81 0.93
CA SER A 47 18.84 4.22 0.94
C SER A 47 19.69 3.58 -0.17
N PHE A 48 19.06 3.02 -1.20
CA PHE A 48 19.74 2.31 -2.28
C PHE A 48 19.55 3.04 -3.60
N PRO A 49 20.59 3.11 -4.47
CA PRO A 49 20.44 3.58 -5.83
C PRO A 49 19.74 2.48 -6.64
N LEU A 50 18.47 2.25 -6.34
CA LEU A 50 17.61 1.47 -7.21
C LEU A 50 17.49 2.29 -8.48
N ILE A 51 17.73 1.66 -9.63
CA ILE A 51 17.56 2.33 -10.92
C ILE A 51 16.17 2.98 -10.88
N SER A 52 16.13 4.30 -11.07
CA SER A 52 15.04 5.21 -10.68
C SER A 52 13.63 4.83 -11.15
N PHE A 53 13.47 3.81 -11.99
CA PHE A 53 12.19 3.27 -12.44
C PHE A 53 11.39 2.51 -11.37
N PHE A 54 11.99 2.14 -10.23
CA PHE A 54 11.30 1.51 -9.10
C PHE A 54 11.25 2.39 -7.84
N ASN A 55 11.25 3.72 -7.97
CA ASN A 55 11.16 4.63 -6.83
C ASN A 55 9.76 4.76 -6.23
N GLN A 56 8.77 3.99 -6.73
CA GLN A 56 7.45 3.95 -6.14
C GLN A 56 7.43 2.87 -5.06
N ASN A 57 7.32 3.30 -3.81
CA ASN A 57 7.09 2.38 -2.69
C ASN A 57 5.77 1.64 -2.96
N GLY A 58 5.88 0.36 -3.31
CA GLY A 58 4.72 -0.50 -3.49
C GLY A 58 4.01 -0.68 -2.15
N ARG A 59 2.67 -0.65 -2.17
CA ARG A 59 1.87 -1.02 -1.00
C ARG A 59 2.13 -2.49 -0.70
N GLY A 60 2.78 -2.79 0.43
CA GLY A 60 2.92 -4.16 0.90
C GLY A 60 1.54 -4.81 0.98
N SER A 61 1.27 -5.80 0.13
CA SER A 61 -0.02 -6.49 0.20
C SER A 61 -0.07 -7.24 1.52
N LYS A 62 -1.09 -6.96 2.34
CA LYS A 62 -1.41 -7.76 3.51
C LYS A 62 -1.54 -9.21 3.06
N GLU A 63 -0.67 -10.06 3.60
CA GLU A 63 -0.60 -11.52 3.41
C GLU A 63 -1.01 -12.03 2.02
N ARG A 64 -0.17 -11.81 1.02
CA ARG A 64 -0.15 -12.70 -0.14
C ARG A 64 0.86 -13.80 0.14
N GLY A 65 0.44 -15.06 0.03
CA GLY A 65 1.37 -16.19 0.08
C GLY A 65 2.55 -15.90 -0.85
N LYS A 66 3.77 -16.16 -0.39
CA LYS A 66 5.00 -15.98 -1.19
C LYS A 66 4.98 -16.97 -2.34
N ARG A 67 4.30 -16.64 -3.43
CA ARG A 67 4.32 -17.40 -4.66
C ARG A 67 5.30 -16.72 -5.61
N GLY A 68 6.29 -17.46 -6.08
CA GLY A 68 7.16 -17.01 -7.16
C GLY A 68 6.38 -16.88 -8.47
N LEU A 69 6.85 -16.00 -9.35
CA LEU A 69 6.35 -15.94 -10.72
C LEU A 69 6.62 -17.29 -11.40
N THR A 70 5.66 -17.76 -12.18
CA THR A 70 5.87 -18.85 -13.14
C THR A 70 6.78 -18.38 -14.27
N ASP A 71 7.39 -19.31 -15.00
CA ASP A 71 8.27 -18.98 -16.13
C ASP A 71 7.56 -18.11 -17.18
N MET A 72 6.27 -18.38 -17.43
CA MET A 72 5.45 -17.59 -18.34
C MET A 72 5.22 -16.17 -17.84
N GLU A 73 4.93 -15.99 -16.55
CA GLU A 73 4.77 -14.67 -15.95
C GLU A 73 6.09 -13.89 -15.95
N MET A 74 7.21 -14.59 -15.73
CA MET A 74 8.54 -13.98 -15.79
C MET A 74 8.88 -13.52 -17.21
N GLN A 75 8.64 -14.35 -18.24
CA GLN A 75 8.83 -13.95 -19.63
C GLN A 75 7.93 -12.78 -20.04
N SER A 76 6.67 -12.78 -19.60
CA SER A 76 5.73 -11.68 -19.83
C SER A 76 6.22 -10.38 -19.20
N ALA A 77 6.66 -10.42 -17.94
CA ALA A 77 7.20 -9.25 -17.25
C ALA A 77 8.47 -8.70 -17.92
N VAL A 78 9.40 -9.58 -18.31
CA VAL A 78 10.62 -9.20 -19.04
C VAL A 78 10.26 -8.53 -20.38
N THR A 79 9.37 -9.15 -21.16
CA THR A 79 8.93 -8.61 -22.46
C THR A 79 8.27 -7.24 -22.31
N HIS A 80 7.39 -7.09 -21.33
CA HIS A 80 6.73 -5.81 -21.04
C HIS A 80 7.76 -4.72 -20.72
N ILE A 81 8.76 -5.03 -19.90
CA ILE A 81 9.84 -4.10 -19.55
C ILE A 81 10.65 -3.69 -20.79
N LEU A 82 11.03 -4.65 -21.63
CA LEU A 82 11.80 -4.40 -22.86
C LEU A 82 11.04 -3.53 -23.87
N LEU A 83 9.73 -3.76 -24.04
CA LEU A 83 8.92 -3.04 -25.01
C LEU A 83 8.49 -1.64 -24.54
N ASN A 84 8.26 -1.47 -23.23
CA ASN A 84 7.62 -0.26 -22.69
C ASN A 84 8.57 0.65 -21.91
N CYS A 85 9.86 0.29 -21.77
CA CYS A 85 10.82 1.12 -21.04
C CYS A 85 11.92 1.64 -21.97
N PRO A 86 11.79 2.89 -22.48
CA PRO A 86 12.77 3.50 -23.39
C PRO A 86 14.19 3.57 -22.80
N LYS A 87 14.30 3.64 -21.46
CA LYS A 87 15.59 3.72 -20.75
C LYS A 87 16.41 2.42 -20.82
N ILE A 88 15.80 1.31 -21.24
CA ILE A 88 16.44 -0.02 -21.29
C ILE A 88 16.85 -0.38 -22.73
N GLN A 89 16.33 0.35 -23.73
CA GLN A 89 16.73 0.23 -25.13
C GLN A 89 18.26 0.21 -25.38
N PRO A 90 19.10 1.03 -24.71
CA PRO A 90 20.55 0.97 -24.94
C PRO A 90 21.22 -0.33 -24.42
N TYR A 91 20.51 -1.16 -23.67
CA TYR A 91 21.00 -2.42 -23.11
C TYR A 91 20.35 -3.65 -23.75
N ALA A 92 19.32 -3.47 -24.58
CA ALA A 92 18.73 -4.52 -25.39
C ALA A 92 19.65 -4.74 -26.60
N THR A 93 20.54 -5.72 -26.49
CA THR A 93 21.48 -6.09 -27.57
C THR A 93 20.79 -6.93 -28.63
#